data_AF-A0A2V6MGY6-F1
#
_entry.id   AF-A0A2V6MGY6-F1
#
_cell.length_a   1.000
_cell.length_b   1.000
_cell.length_c   1.000
_cell.angle_alpha   90.00
_cell.angle_beta   90.00
_cell.angle_gamma   90.00
#
_symmetry.space_group_name_H-M   'P 1'
#
loop_
_entity.id
_entity.type
_entity.pdbx_description
1 polymer ?
#
loop_
_entity_poly.entity_id
_entity_poly.type
_entity_poly.pdbx_seq_one_letter_code
_entity_poly.pdbx_strand_id
1 'polypeptide(L)' 'KLEAAGVKCDFREPNVIRAAPTPLYNTFHEVWRFARILH' A
#
# COMPACT_ATOMS: atom_id res chain seq x y z
N LYS A 1 -0.10 -2.32 10.77
CA LYS A 1 -1.44 -2.56 10.19
C LYS A 1 -1.37 -3.01 8.74
N LEU A 2 -0.65 -2.30 7.87
CA LEU A 2 -0.49 -2.66 6.45
C LEU A 2 0.11 -4.05 6.23
N GLU A 3 1.19 -4.40 6.92
CA GLU A 3 1.80 -5.74 6.78
C GLU A 3 0.86 -6.87 7.22
N ALA A 4 0.11 -6.67 8.31
CA ALA A 4 -0.93 -7.61 8.76
C ALA A 4 -2.09 -7.73 7.77
N ALA A 5 -2.35 -6.70 6.96
CA ALA A 5 -3.34 -6.71 5.88
C ALA A 5 -2.78 -7.27 4.56
N GLY A 6 -1.53 -7.78 4.56
CA GLY A 6 -0.86 -8.34 3.38
C GLY A 6 -0.27 -7.30 2.44
N VAL A 7 -0.20 -6.03 2.82
CA VAL A 7 0.39 -4.97 1.99
C VAL A 7 1.90 -4.94 2.19
N LYS A 8 2.64 -4.99 1.09
CA LYS A 8 4.10 -4.76 1.06
C LYS A 8 4.39 -3.37 0.49
N CYS A 9 5.07 -2.53 1.27
CA CYS A 9 5.45 -1.17 0.90
C CYS A 9 6.71 -0.75 1.67
N ASP A 10 7.40 0.29 1.17
CA ASP A 10 8.62 0.82 1.79
C ASP A 10 8.25 1.83 2.88
N PHE A 11 8.69 1.57 4.12
CA PHE A 11 8.55 2.49 5.25
C PHE A 11 9.86 3.26 5.45
N ARG A 12 9.76 4.59 5.59
CA ARG A 12 10.88 5.50 5.78
C ARG A 12 10.63 6.34 7.02
N GLU A 13 11.62 6.41 7.90
CA GLU A 13 11.53 7.28 9.08
C GLU A 13 11.70 8.77 8.71
N PRO A 14 11.04 9.68 9.44
CA PRO A 14 9.92 9.43 10.36
C PRO A 14 8.58 9.40 9.60
N ASN A 15 7.78 8.34 9.79
CA ASN A 15 6.37 8.24 9.39
C ASN A 15 6.03 8.41 7.89
N VAL A 16 6.95 8.04 6.99
CA VAL A 16 6.70 8.09 5.54
C VAL A 16 6.50 6.68 4.99
N ILE A 17 5.52 6.51 4.10
CA ILE A 17 5.25 5.27 3.39
C ILE A 17 5.34 5.56 1.89
N ARG A 18 6.10 4.76 1.15
CA ARG A 18 6.14 4.78 -0.31
C ARG A 18 5.48 3.52 -0.86
N ALA A 19 4.46 3.71 -1.69
CA ALA A 19 3.77 2.66 -2.43
C ALA A 19 3.81 3.00 -3.92
N ALA A 20 4.14 2.00 -4.75
CA ALA A 20 4.20 2.13 -6.20
C ALA A 20 3.42 0.96 -6.83
N PRO A 21 2.13 1.12 -7.16
CA PRO A 21 1.37 0.10 -7.85
C PRO A 21 1.92 -0.07 -9.27
N THR A 22 2.20 -1.32 -9.67
CA THR A 22 2.70 -1.63 -11.00
C THR A 22 1.54 -2.01 -11.92
N PRO A 23 1.31 -1.30 -13.03
CA PRO A 23 0.14 -1.53 -13.89
C PRO A 23 -0.01 -2.95 -14.44
N LEU A 24 1.11 -3.68 -14.56
CA LEU A 24 1.11 -5.04 -15.11
C LEU A 24 0.41 -6.06 -14.20
N TYR A 25 0.42 -5.85 -12.88
CA TYR A 25 -0.06 -6.85 -11.92
C TYR A 25 -0.86 -6.27 -10.76
N ASN A 26 -1.06 -4.95 -10.69
CA ASN A 26 -1.95 -4.34 -9.72
C ASN A 26 -3.22 -3.83 -10.37
N THR A 27 -4.32 -3.98 -9.64
CA THR A 27 -5.66 -3.54 -10.04
C THR A 27 -6.05 -2.25 -9.32
N PHE A 28 -6.98 -1.49 -9.90
CA PHE A 28 -7.56 -0.31 -9.24
C PHE A 28 -8.24 -0.67 -7.91
N HIS A 29 -8.80 -1.87 -7.79
CA HIS A 29 -9.44 -2.33 -6.56
C HIS A 29 -8.43 -2.52 -5.42
N GLU A 30 -7.23 -3.03 -5.71
CA GLU A 30 -6.16 -3.15 -4.72
C GLU A 30 -5.66 -1.78 -4.23
N VAL A 31 -5.56 -0.79 -5.13
CA VAL A 31 -5.21 0.58 -4.75
C VAL A 31 -6.28 1.20 -3.85
N TRP A 32 -7.55 1.00 -4.18
CA TRP A 32 -8.66 1.45 -3.33
C TRP A 32 -8.64 0.76 -1.95
N ARG A 33 -8.40 -0.55 -1.89
CA ARG A 33 -8.28 -1.30 -0.64
C ARG A 33 -7.10 -0.81 0.19
N PHE A 34 -5.96 -0.51 -0.43
CA PHE A 34 -4.80 0.10 0.23
C PHE A 34 -5.15 1.43 0.89
N ALA A 35 -5.81 2.34 0.16
CA ALA A 35 -6.22 3.64 0.68
C ALA A 35 -7.22 3.52 1.85
N ARG A 36 -8.07 2.48 1.85
CA ARG A 36 -8.99 2.17 2.95
C ARG A 36 -8.32 1.62 4.21
N ILE A 37 -7.17 0.95 4.10
CA ILE A 37 -6.42 0.45 5.26
C ILE A 37 -5.66 1.59 5.96
N LEU A 38 -5.33 2.64 5.20
CA LEU A 38 -4.64 3.84 5.70
C LEU A 38 -5.56 4.84 6.42
N HIS A 39 -6.86 4.84 6.12
CA HIS A 39 -7.88 5.52 6.92
C HIS A 39 -8.11 4.76 8.24
#